data_AF-A0A7Y7NEU2-F1
#
_entry.id   AF-A0A7Y7NEU2-F1
#
_cell.length_a   1.000
_cell.length_b   1.000
_cell.length_c   1.000
_cell.angle_alpha   90.00
_cell.angle_beta   90.00
_cell.angle_gamma   90.00
#
_symmetry.space_group_name_H-M   'P 1'
#
loop_
_entity.id
_entity.type
_entity.pdbx_description
1 polymer ?
#
loop_
_entity_poly.entity_id
_entity_poly.type
_entity_poly.pdbx_seq_one_letter_code
_entity_poly.pdbx_strand_id
1 'polypeptide(L)' 'MALADQVYGFFIPSVTLLGLGASKEAGEQAKALGATKLLIVTDAGLAKIGVADTIKGYVTAAGLEAV' A
#
# COMPACT_ATOMS: atom_id res chain seq x y z
N MET A 1 -22.49 14.22 -37.44
CA MET A 1 -23.09 14.13 -36.10
C MET A 1 -22.23 14.96 -35.16
N ALA A 2 -22.83 15.91 -34.44
CA ALA A 2 -22.14 16.64 -33.39
C ALA A 2 -21.57 15.63 -32.38
N LEU A 3 -20.33 15.81 -31.95
CA LEU A 3 -19.74 15.05 -30.85
C LEU A 3 -20.71 15.15 -29.67
N ALA A 4 -21.32 14.02 -29.29
CA ALA A 4 -22.22 13.98 -28.15
C ALA A 4 -21.44 14.32 -26.87
N ASP A 5 -22.09 14.98 -25.91
CA ASP A 5 -21.53 15.24 -24.58
C ASP A 5 -21.14 13.89 -23.92
N GLN A 6 -19.85 13.55 -23.96
CA GLN A 6 -19.32 12.32 -23.37
C GLN A 6 -18.41 12.64 -22.19
N VAL A 7 -18.67 11.98 -21.06
CA VAL A 7 -17.88 12.07 -19.83
C VAL A 7 -17.22 10.73 -19.56
N TYR A 8 -15.93 10.75 -19.22
CA TYR A 8 -15.15 9.56 -18.86
C TYR A 8 -14.70 9.66 -17.40
N GLY A 9 -14.86 8.57 -16.65
CA GLY A 9 -14.33 8.47 -15.29
C GLY A 9 -12.84 8.19 -15.29
N PHE A 10 -12.09 8.91 -14.46
CA PHE A 10 -10.69 8.62 -14.15
C PHE A 10 -10.58 8.16 -12.70
N PHE A 11 -10.39 6.86 -12.50
CA PHE A 11 -10.32 6.25 -11.17
C PHE A 11 -8.86 6.01 -10.80
N ILE A 12 -8.41 6.66 -9.73
CA ILE A 12 -7.06 6.53 -9.18
C ILE A 12 -7.13 6.41 -7.66
N PRO A 13 -6.05 5.92 -7.01
CA PRO A 13 -5.94 5.95 -5.55
C PRO A 13 -6.09 7.37 -5.01
N SER A 14 -6.70 7.52 -3.84
CA SER A 14 -6.83 8.81 -3.13
C SER A 14 -5.47 9.41 -2.76
N VAL A 15 -4.48 8.56 -2.50
CA VAL A 15 -3.10 8.94 -2.16
C VAL A 15 -2.14 7.99 -2.85
N THR A 16 -1.12 8.53 -3.53
CA THR A 16 0.00 7.79 -4.11
C THR A 16 1.31 8.37 -3.57
N LEU A 17 2.08 7.56 -2.85
CA LEU A 17 3.41 7.96 -2.36
C LEU A 17 4.48 7.56 -3.37
N LEU A 18 5.36 8.50 -3.73
CA LEU A 18 6.38 8.32 -4.76
C LEU A 18 7.77 8.69 -4.21
N GLY A 19 8.81 8.01 -4.69
CA GLY A 19 10.20 8.27 -4.33
C GLY A 19 10.87 7.15 -3.54
N LEU A 20 12.19 7.26 -3.37
CA LEU A 20 12.97 6.30 -2.61
C LEU A 20 12.52 6.32 -1.14
N GLY A 21 12.19 5.14 -0.62
CA GLY A 21 11.71 4.99 0.75
C GLY A 21 10.20 5.08 0.93
N ALA A 22 9.41 5.27 -0.14
CA ALA A 22 7.94 5.32 -0.05
C ALA A 22 7.33 4.08 0.65
N SER A 23 7.95 2.90 0.53
CA SER A 23 7.51 1.68 1.21
C SER A 23 7.62 1.73 2.75
N LYS A 24 8.48 2.60 3.30
CA LYS A 24 8.63 2.78 4.76
C LYS A 24 7.38 3.39 5.40
N GLU A 25 6.61 4.15 4.63
CA GLU A 25 5.38 4.80 5.07
C GLU A 25 4.21 3.83 5.21
N ALA A 26 4.34 2.56 4.79
CA ALA A 26 3.24 1.59 4.78
C ALA A 26 2.55 1.44 6.14
N GLY A 27 3.32 1.43 7.24
CA GLY A 27 2.80 1.35 8.60
C GLY A 27 1.99 2.59 8.99
N GLU A 28 2.53 3.78 8.78
CA GLU A 28 1.84 5.04 9.13
C GLU A 28 0.60 5.28 8.26
N GLN A 29 0.64 4.92 6.97
CA GLN A 29 -0.54 4.98 6.11
C GLN A 29 -1.63 4.00 6.56
N ALA A 30 -1.28 2.77 6.94
CA ALA A 30 -2.25 1.82 7.47
C ALA A 30 -2.87 2.29 8.79
N LYS A 31 -2.07 2.91 9.65
CA LYS A 31 -2.53 3.52 10.90
C LYS A 31 -3.48 4.69 10.65
N ALA A 32 -3.19 5.55 9.68
CA ALA A 32 -4.07 6.65 9.28
C ALA A 32 -5.44 6.15 8.73
N LEU A 33 -5.46 4.95 8.16
CA LEU A 33 -6.69 4.27 7.73
C LEU A 33 -7.44 3.54 8.86
N GLY A 34 -6.91 3.55 10.09
CA GLY A 34 -7.50 2.89 11.26
C GLY A 34 -7.24 1.38 11.34
N ALA A 35 -6.25 0.86 10.60
CA ALA A 35 -5.88 -0.55 10.69
C ALA A 35 -5.21 -0.87 12.04
N THR A 36 -5.35 -2.13 12.48
CA THR A 36 -4.71 -2.65 13.69
C THR A 36 -3.90 -3.92 13.42
N LYS A 37 -4.38 -4.75 12.48
CA LYS A 37 -3.76 -6.01 12.05
C LYS A 37 -3.82 -6.17 10.54
N LEU A 38 -2.68 -6.34 9.90
CA LEU A 38 -2.53 -6.44 8.45
C LEU A 38 -2.20 -7.87 8.04
N LEU A 39 -2.70 -8.26 6.87
CA LEU A 39 -2.29 -9.48 6.15
C LEU A 39 -1.39 -9.08 4.99
N ILE A 40 -0.15 -9.54 4.98
CA ILE A 40 0.79 -9.30 3.89
C ILE A 40 0.55 -10.34 2.79
N VAL A 41 0.01 -9.89 1.66
CA VAL A 41 -0.22 -10.75 0.48
C VAL A 41 0.94 -10.58 -0.49
N THR A 42 1.70 -11.65 -0.73
CA THR A 42 2.87 -11.66 -1.62
C THR A 42 3.13 -13.06 -2.19
N ASP A 43 4.02 -13.17 -3.17
CA ASP A 43 4.43 -14.45 -3.75
C ASP A 43 5.59 -15.11 -2.97
N ALA A 44 5.79 -16.41 -3.24
CA ALA A 44 6.81 -17.20 -2.57
C ALA A 44 8.25 -16.76 -2.86
N GLY A 45 8.51 -16.12 -4.01
CA GLY A 45 9.84 -15.59 -4.35
C GLY A 45 10.18 -14.39 -3.48
N LEU A 46 9.29 -13.40 -3.42
CA LEU A 46 9.44 -12.20 -2.58
C LEU A 46 9.52 -12.53 -1.09
N ALA A 47 8.74 -13.52 -0.64
CA ALA A 47 8.84 -14.03 0.72
C ALA A 47 10.23 -14.62 1.00
N LYS A 48 10.76 -15.48 0.10
CA LYS A 48 12.07 -16.12 0.26
C LYS A 48 13.24 -15.14 0.31
N ILE A 49 13.14 -14.00 -0.38
CA ILE A 49 14.20 -12.98 -0.41
C ILE A 49 14.03 -11.91 0.70
N GLY A 50 13.06 -12.07 1.61
CA GLY A 50 12.93 -11.20 2.79
C GLY A 50 12.21 -9.86 2.56
N VAL A 51 11.57 -9.66 1.40
CA VAL A 51 10.80 -8.43 1.13
C VAL A 51 9.57 -8.35 2.05
N ALA A 52 8.89 -9.48 2.25
CA ALA A 52 7.75 -9.55 3.17
C ALA A 52 8.14 -9.17 4.60
N ASP A 53 9.28 -9.66 5.08
CA ASP A 53 9.82 -9.35 6.42
C ASP A 53 10.20 -7.88 6.55
N THR A 54 10.73 -7.28 5.47
CA THR A 54 11.07 -5.85 5.44
C THR A 54 9.81 -4.99 5.62
N ILE A 55 8.74 -5.28 4.88
CA ILE A 55 7.46 -4.56 5.01
C ILE A 55 6.83 -4.81 6.38
N LYS A 56 6.86 -6.05 6.87
CA LYS A 56 6.42 -6.39 8.22
C LYS A 56 7.14 -5.55 9.27
N GLY A 57 8.45 -5.34 9.12
CA GLY A 57 9.24 -4.47 10.00
C GLY A 57 8.76 -3.02 10.03
N TYR A 58 8.36 -2.46 8.89
CA TYR A 58 7.82 -1.10 8.85
C TYR A 58 6.44 -1.00 9.52
N VAL A 59 5.60 -2.02 9.31
CA VAL A 59 4.26 -2.10 9.93
C VAL A 59 4.37 -2.26 11.45
N THR A 60 5.26 -3.12 11.94
CA THR A 60 5.46 -3.32 13.38
C THR A 60 6.13 -2.12 14.05
N ALA A 61 7.03 -1.42 13.36
CA ALA A 61 7.62 -0.16 13.85
C ALA A 61 6.56 0.94 14.06
N ALA A 62 5.48 0.93 13.27
CA ALA A 62 4.34 1.83 13.44
C ALA A 62 3.37 1.42 14.57
N GLY A 63 3.63 0.28 15.24
CA GLY A 63 2.82 -0.24 16.33
C GLY A 63 1.65 -1.14 15.90
N LEU A 64 1.68 -1.66 14.67
CA LEU A 64 0.64 -2.52 14.11
C LEU A 64 1.07 -3.99 14.06
N GLU A 65 0.11 -4.90 14.06
CA GLU A 65 0.37 -6.33 13.83
C GLU A 65 0.39 -6.63 12.33
N ALA A 66 1.30 -7.52 11.89
CA ALA A 66 1.31 -8.02 10.51
C ALA A 66 1.56 -9.54 10.48
N VAL A 67 0.77 -10.25 9.68
CA VAL A 67 0.89 -11.69 9.40
C VAL A 67 1.26 -11.94 7.95
#